data_AF-P81457-F1
#
_entry.id   AF-P81457-F1
#
_cell.length_a   1.000
_cell.length_b   1.000
_cell.length_c   1.000
_cell.angle_alpha   90.00
_cell.angle_beta   90.00
_cell.angle_gamma   90.00
#
_symmetry.space_group_name_H-M   'P 1'
#
loop_
_entity.id
_entity.type
_entity.pdbx_description
1 polymer ?
#
loop_
_entity_poly.entity_id
_entity_poly.type
_entity_poly.pdbx_seq_one_letter_code
_entity_poly.pdbx_strand_id
1 'polypeptide(L)' 'LLGRCKVKSNRFNGPCLTDTHCSTVCRGEGYKGGDCHGLRRRCMCLC' A
#
# COMPACT_ATOMS: atom_id res chain seq x y z
N LEU A 1 1.52 15.26 3.61
CA LEU A 1 0.63 14.97 2.45
C LEU A 1 -0.75 14.58 2.96
N LEU A 2 -1.46 15.55 3.55
CA LEU A 2 -2.90 15.49 3.73
C LEU A 2 -3.52 15.46 2.32
N GLY A 3 -4.34 14.47 1.98
CA GLY A 3 -5.19 14.55 0.77
C GLY A 3 -5.00 13.50 -0.33
N ARG A 4 -4.22 12.42 -0.15
CA ARG A 4 -4.32 11.24 -1.04
C ARG A 4 -5.09 10.14 -0.32
N CYS A 5 -6.22 9.73 -0.90
CA CYS A 5 -6.99 8.60 -0.41
C CYS A 5 -6.08 7.37 -0.36
N LYS A 6 -6.11 6.66 0.78
CA LYS A 6 -5.34 5.44 1.00
C LYS A 6 -6.23 4.39 1.65
N VAL A 7 -6.21 3.18 1.10
CA VAL A 7 -6.93 2.02 1.62
C VAL A 7 -5.95 0.89 1.91
N LYS A 8 -6.22 0.05 2.91
CA LYS A 8 -5.36 -1.11 3.19
C LYS A 8 -5.47 -2.10 2.02
N SER A 9 -4.34 -2.61 1.53
CA SER A 9 -4.33 -3.70 0.55
C SER A 9 -5.05 -4.93 1.09
N ASN A 10 -5.83 -5.59 0.22
CA ASN A 10 -6.53 -6.84 0.55
C ASN A 10 -5.66 -8.08 0.36
N ARG A 11 -4.62 -8.01 -0.48
CA ARG A 11 -3.76 -9.15 -0.83
C ARG A 11 -2.36 -9.11 -0.17
N PHE A 12 -1.97 -7.99 0.43
CA PHE A 12 -0.67 -7.87 1.09
C PHE A 12 -0.67 -8.52 2.48
N ASN A 13 0.25 -9.46 2.70
CA ASN A 13 0.41 -10.16 3.96
C ASN A 13 1.75 -9.84 4.64
N GLY A 14 1.70 -9.69 5.96
CA GLY A 14 2.88 -9.40 6.79
C GLY A 14 3.32 -7.94 6.80
N PRO A 15 4.48 -7.65 7.43
CA PRO A 15 5.05 -6.30 7.47
C PRO A 15 5.51 -5.83 6.08
N CYS A 16 5.18 -4.59 5.76
CA CYS A 16 5.58 -3.92 4.53
C CYS A 16 7.01 -3.40 4.66
N LEU A 17 7.95 -4.07 3.99
CA LEU A 17 9.38 -3.74 4.03
C LEU A 17 9.79 -2.73 2.95
N THR A 18 9.17 -2.80 1.76
CA THR A 18 9.49 -1.92 0.63
C THR A 18 8.24 -1.38 -0.05
N ASP A 19 8.27 -0.09 -0.38
CA ASP A 19 7.19 0.57 -1.11
C ASP A 19 7.01 -0.01 -2.52
N THR A 20 8.11 -0.43 -3.15
CA THR A 20 8.07 -1.09 -4.47
C THR A 20 7.23 -2.36 -4.46
N HIS A 21 7.37 -3.20 -3.43
CA HIS A 21 6.57 -4.41 -3.30
C HIS A 21 5.10 -4.07 -3.05
N CYS A 22 4.82 -3.15 -2.12
CA CYS A 22 3.45 -2.70 -1.85
C CYS A 22 2.78 -2.11 -3.10
N SER A 23 3.50 -1.26 -3.84
CA SER A 23 3.00 -0.63 -5.07
C SER A 23 2.70 -1.66 -6.16
N THR A 24 3.52 -2.72 -6.27
CA THR A 24 3.28 -3.83 -7.20
C THR A 24 2.01 -4.61 -6.83
N VAL A 25 1.82 -4.93 -5.55
CA VAL A 25 0.59 -5.60 -5.07
C VAL A 25 -0.64 -4.73 -5.29
N CYS A 26 -0.57 -3.45 -4.96
CA CYS A 26 -1.67 -2.51 -5.14
C CYS A 26 -2.06 -2.33 -6.62
N ARG A 27 -1.09 -2.31 -7.55
CA ARG A 27 -1.39 -2.32 -8.99
C ARG A 27 -2.12 -3.59 -9.41
N GLY A 28 -1.74 -4.74 -8.86
CA GLY A 28 -2.45 -6.01 -9.06
C GLY A 28 -3.87 -6.04 -8.45
N GLU A 29 -4.19 -5.11 -7.54
CA GLU A 29 -5.53 -4.90 -6.98
C GLU A 29 -6.34 -3.82 -7.74
N GLY A 30 -5.77 -3.20 -8.78
CA GLY A 30 -6.44 -2.16 -9.58
C GLY A 30 -6.17 -0.72 -9.13
N TYR A 31 -5.29 -0.51 -8.14
CA TYR A 31 -4.88 0.82 -7.69
C TYR A 31 -3.70 1.36 -8.50
N LYS A 32 -3.47 2.67 -8.48
CA LYS A 32 -2.35 3.30 -9.21
C LYS A 32 -0.98 2.97 -8.62
N GLY A 33 -0.96 2.59 -7.35
CA GLY A 33 0.24 2.22 -6.59
C GLY A 33 -0.08 2.13 -5.10
N GLY A 34 0.95 2.16 -4.27
CA GLY A 34 0.83 2.08 -2.82
C GLY A 34 2.18 2.28 -2.13
N ASP A 35 2.14 2.44 -0.81
CA ASP A 35 3.31 2.63 0.04
C ASP A 35 3.14 1.98 1.42
N CYS A 36 4.27 1.67 2.06
CA CYS A 36 4.31 1.15 3.43
C CYS A 36 4.01 2.29 4.41
N HIS A 37 2.97 2.12 5.22
CA HIS A 37 2.50 3.18 6.11
C HIS A 37 2.40 2.77 7.59
N GLY A 38 2.76 3.72 8.45
CA GLY A 38 2.60 3.67 9.89
C GLY A 38 3.54 2.68 10.62
N LEU A 39 3.41 2.65 11.96
CA LEU A 39 4.27 1.84 12.84
C LEU A 39 4.15 0.33 12.58
N ARG A 40 2.95 -0.14 12.23
CA ARG A 40 2.69 -1.54 11.88
C ARG A 40 3.13 -1.90 10.46
N ARG A 41 3.72 -0.94 9.73
CA ARG A 41 4.22 -1.14 8.36
C ARG A 41 3.17 -1.83 7.49
N ARG A 42 1.96 -1.28 7.39
CA ARG A 42 0.90 -1.88 6.54
C ARG A 42 1.07 -1.37 5.11
N CYS A 43 0.81 -2.22 4.13
CA CYS A 43 0.72 -1.76 2.76
C CYS A 43 -0.61 -1.02 2.55
N MET A 44 -0.54 0.25 2.14
CA MET A 44 -1.69 1.09 1.84
C MET A 44 -1.67 1.43 0.35
N CYS A 45 -2.74 1.08 -0.36
CA CYS A 45 -2.93 1.38 -1.77
C CYS A 45 -3.51 2.79 -1.96
N LEU A 46 -3.03 3.48 -2.99
CA LEU A 46 -3.52 4.78 -3.40
C LEU A 46 -4.82 4.62 -4.19
N CYS A 47 -5.91 5.16 -3.64
CA CYS A 47 -7.03 5.57 -4.48
C CYS A 47 -6.56 6.80 -5.30
#